data_AF-A0A930Q0M6-F1
#
_entry.id   AF-A0A930Q0M6-F1
#
_cell.length_a   1.000
_cell.length_b   1.000
_cell.length_c   1.000
_cell.angle_alpha   90.00
_cell.angle_beta   90.00
_cell.angle_gamma   90.00
#
_symmetry.space_group_name_H-M   'P 1'
#
loop_
_entity.id
_entity.type
_entity.pdbx_description
1 polymer ?
#
loop_
_entity_poly.entity_id
_entity_poly.type
_entity_poly.pdbx_seq_one_letter_code
_entity_poly.pdbx_strand_id
1 'polypeptide(L)'
;MGASKAKNSAKRRELNREKRARQAQRRAEREHPNAAAIAPVRARLDAVLERKNRHVMGHGDVAKSLALIERMRAEGAEDPQIDEALAKAKLPSVVQVGRRSFLHWPSWWWLNRRERALRAKIARLMEEG
;
A
#
# COMPACT_ATOMS: atom_id res chain seq x y z
N MET A 1 14.51 -28.62 7.67
CA MET A 1 13.26 -27.95 7.25
C MET A 1 12.82 -26.86 8.26
N GLY A 2 13.58 -25.76 8.43
CA GLY A 2 13.32 -24.76 9.51
C GLY A 2 13.04 -23.31 9.08
N ALA A 3 13.56 -22.88 7.92
CA ALA A 3 13.52 -21.47 7.52
C ALA A 3 12.12 -20.98 7.11
N SER A 4 11.28 -21.83 6.51
CA SER A 4 9.96 -21.44 5.98
C SER A 4 8.91 -21.21 7.08
N LYS A 5 8.94 -21.97 8.19
CA LYS A 5 8.04 -21.76 9.35
C LYS A 5 8.37 -20.45 10.09
N ALA A 6 9.66 -20.12 10.22
CA ALA A 6 10.12 -18.89 10.87
C ALA A 6 9.73 -17.63 10.07
N LYS A 7 9.85 -17.67 8.73
CA LYS A 7 9.43 -16.56 7.85
C LYS A 7 7.91 -16.33 7.89
N ASN A 8 7.12 -17.41 7.97
CA ASN A 8 5.66 -17.32 8.03
C ASN A 8 5.17 -16.78 9.39
N SER A 9 5.80 -17.18 10.51
CA SER A 9 5.47 -16.67 11.84
C SER A 9 5.85 -15.20 12.02
N ALA A 10 6.98 -14.76 11.43
CA ALA A 10 7.38 -13.36 11.41
C ALA A 10 6.36 -12.48 10.67
N LYS A 11 5.96 -12.89 9.46
CA LYS A 11 4.96 -12.17 8.64
C LYS A 11 3.60 -12.05 9.35
N ARG A 12 3.18 -13.11 10.07
CA ARG A 12 1.96 -13.10 10.90
C ARG A 12 2.06 -12.13 12.09
N ARG A 13 3.20 -12.10 12.77
CA ARG A 13 3.44 -11.19 13.91
C ARG A 13 3.39 -9.73 13.46
N GLU A 14 3.98 -9.42 12.33
CA GLU A 14 3.97 -8.08 11.74
C GLU A 14 2.55 -7.63 11.37
N LEU A 15 1.79 -8.47 10.67
CA LEU A 15 0.37 -8.24 10.36
C LEU A 15 -0.47 -7.99 11.62
N ASN A 16 -0.24 -8.74 12.69
CA ASN A 16 -0.94 -8.56 13.96
C ASN A 16 -0.55 -7.25 14.66
N ARG A 17 0.73 -6.85 14.62
CA ARG A 17 1.19 -5.56 15.14
C ARG A 17 0.54 -4.41 14.40
N GLU A 18 0.51 -4.48 13.07
CA GLU A 18 -0.10 -3.46 12.23
C GLU A 18 -1.60 -3.31 12.50
N LYS A 19 -2.32 -4.45 12.63
CA LYS A 19 -3.74 -4.43 13.02
C LYS A 19 -3.97 -3.78 14.38
N ARG A 20 -3.15 -4.12 15.38
CA ARG A 20 -3.24 -3.53 16.72
C ARG A 20 -2.95 -2.03 16.71
N ALA A 21 -1.92 -1.59 15.99
CA ALA A 21 -1.58 -0.17 15.84
C ALA A 21 -2.73 0.63 15.21
N ARG A 22 -3.34 0.09 14.14
CA ARG A 22 -4.52 0.71 13.51
C ARG A 22 -5.71 0.80 14.46
N GLN A 23 -5.95 -0.25 15.26
CA GLN A 23 -7.03 -0.24 16.24
C GLN A 23 -6.78 0.77 17.37
N ALA A 24 -5.55 0.86 17.87
CA ALA A 24 -5.15 1.85 18.87
C ALA A 24 -5.33 3.28 18.34
N GLN A 25 -4.89 3.57 17.11
CA GLN A 25 -5.12 4.86 16.47
C GLN A 25 -6.60 5.21 16.36
N ARG A 26 -7.45 4.25 15.96
CA ARG A 26 -8.90 4.48 15.89
C ARG A 26 -9.55 4.72 17.25
N ARG A 27 -9.00 4.18 18.33
CA ARG A 27 -9.47 4.47 19.70
C ARG A 27 -9.06 5.88 20.11
N ALA A 28 -7.79 6.22 19.94
CA ALA A 28 -7.28 7.57 20.22
C ALA A 28 -8.07 8.65 19.47
N GLU A 29 -8.35 8.45 18.17
CA GLU A 29 -9.14 9.38 17.36
C GLU A 29 -10.58 9.57 17.85
N ARG A 30 -11.18 8.55 18.50
CA ARG A 30 -12.56 8.58 19.01
C ARG A 30 -12.66 9.17 20.41
N GLU A 31 -11.64 8.97 21.22
CA GLU A 31 -11.54 9.49 22.59
C GLU A 31 -11.03 10.94 22.60
N HIS A 32 -10.53 11.44 21.47
CA HIS A 32 -10.03 12.81 21.32
C HIS A 32 -11.15 13.87 21.44
N PRO A 33 -10.91 15.03 22.06
CA PRO A 33 -11.87 16.14 22.13
C PRO A 33 -12.44 16.54 20.76
N ASN A 34 -11.60 16.52 19.73
CA ASN A 34 -11.98 16.81 18.34
C ASN A 34 -12.52 15.61 17.54
N ALA A 35 -12.95 14.52 18.19
CA ALA A 35 -13.42 13.30 17.51
C ALA A 35 -14.51 13.57 16.47
N ALA A 36 -15.44 14.48 16.75
CA ALA A 36 -16.51 14.87 15.82
C ALA A 36 -15.97 15.48 14.51
N ALA A 37 -14.87 16.24 14.57
CA ALA A 37 -14.21 16.81 13.40
C ALA A 37 -13.30 15.80 12.68
N ILE A 38 -12.69 14.86 13.42
CA ILE A 38 -11.81 13.82 12.88
C ILE A 38 -12.59 12.76 12.08
N ALA A 39 -13.76 12.33 12.58
CA ALA A 39 -14.58 11.27 11.99
C ALA A 39 -14.86 11.44 10.47
N PRO A 40 -15.33 12.58 9.94
CA PRO A 40 -15.58 12.75 8.51
C PRO A 40 -14.28 12.75 7.68
N VAL A 41 -13.18 13.25 8.21
CA VAL A 41 -11.86 13.22 7.53
C VAL A 41 -11.35 11.78 7.45
N ARG A 42 -11.55 11.00 8.52
CA ARG A 42 -11.20 9.58 8.57
C ARG A 42 -12.02 8.75 7.57
N ALA A 43 -13.33 8.97 7.48
CA ALA A 43 -14.16 8.30 6.49
C ALA A 43 -13.68 8.57 5.05
N ARG A 44 -13.26 9.81 4.75
CA ARG A 44 -12.66 10.16 3.45
C ARG A 44 -11.31 9.46 3.23
N LEU A 45 -10.50 9.32 4.26
CA LEU A 45 -9.23 8.61 4.19
C LEU A 45 -9.46 7.12 3.89
N ASP A 46 -10.38 6.49 4.62
CA ASP A 46 -10.76 5.09 4.39
C ASP A 46 -11.27 4.87 2.95
N ALA A 47 -12.08 5.78 2.42
CA ALA A 47 -12.53 5.72 1.02
C ALA A 47 -11.38 5.83 0.00
N VAL A 48 -10.35 6.65 0.28
CA VAL A 48 -9.15 6.75 -0.57
C VAL A 48 -8.34 5.46 -0.51
N LEU A 49 -8.15 4.88 0.68
CA LEU A 49 -7.46 3.62 0.86
C LEU A 49 -8.17 2.46 0.13
N GLU A 50 -9.50 2.40 0.22
CA GLU A 50 -10.33 1.46 -0.54
C GLU A 50 -10.19 1.61 -2.06
N ARG A 51 -10.10 2.85 -2.55
CA ARG A 51 -9.83 3.10 -3.98
C ARG A 51 -8.42 2.66 -4.36
N LYS A 52 -7.43 2.91 -3.50
CA LYS A 52 -6.05 2.46 -3.73
C LYS A 52 -5.94 0.93 -3.75
N ASN A 53 -6.62 0.23 -2.85
CA ASN A 53 -6.67 -1.23 -2.80
C ASN A 53 -7.32 -1.86 -4.03
N ARG A 54 -8.19 -1.14 -4.74
CA ARG A 54 -8.79 -1.60 -6.00
C ARG A 54 -8.05 -1.11 -7.24
N HIS A 55 -7.10 -0.18 -7.07
CA HIS A 55 -6.35 0.40 -8.17
C HIS A 55 -5.32 -0.61 -8.70
N VAL A 56 -5.13 -0.65 -10.01
CA VAL A 56 -4.17 -1.55 -10.68
C VAL A 56 -2.73 -1.42 -10.17
N MET A 57 -2.35 -0.25 -9.69
CA MET A 57 -1.02 0.00 -9.08
C MET A 57 -0.90 -0.48 -7.63
N GLY A 58 -2.02 -0.65 -6.92
CA GLY A 58 -2.06 -1.05 -5.52
C GLY A 58 -2.46 -2.51 -5.30
N HIS A 59 -2.97 -3.18 -6.33
CA HIS A 59 -3.47 -4.55 -6.23
C HIS A 59 -3.44 -5.28 -7.58
N GLY A 60 -3.57 -6.61 -7.53
CA GLY A 60 -3.58 -7.46 -8.71
C GLY A 60 -2.19 -7.70 -9.31
N ASP A 61 -2.16 -8.22 -10.53
CA ASP A 61 -0.91 -8.74 -11.10
C ASP A 61 0.08 -7.66 -11.49
N VAL A 62 -0.38 -6.44 -11.80
CA VAL A 62 0.52 -5.29 -12.05
C VAL A 62 1.28 -4.91 -10.78
N ALA A 63 0.61 -4.82 -9.62
CA ALA A 63 1.27 -4.54 -8.35
C ALA A 63 2.26 -5.64 -7.95
N LYS A 64 1.90 -6.92 -8.16
CA LYS A 64 2.83 -8.05 -7.94
C LYS A 64 4.05 -7.98 -8.86
N SER A 65 3.83 -7.62 -10.12
CA SER A 65 4.91 -7.48 -11.11
C SER A 65 5.84 -6.34 -10.71
N LEU A 66 5.30 -5.17 -10.36
CA LEU A 66 6.11 -4.03 -9.89
C LEU A 66 6.98 -4.41 -8.68
N ALA A 67 6.41 -5.10 -7.69
CA ALA A 67 7.18 -5.55 -6.53
C ALA A 67 8.29 -6.56 -6.90
N LEU A 68 8.04 -7.45 -7.87
CA LEU A 68 9.05 -8.39 -8.36
C LEU A 68 10.15 -7.67 -9.16
N ILE A 69 9.75 -6.77 -10.07
CA ILE A 69 10.67 -5.95 -10.88
C ILE A 69 11.58 -5.12 -9.97
N GLU A 70 11.03 -4.40 -8.99
CA GLU A 70 11.80 -3.60 -8.04
C GLU A 70 12.80 -4.45 -7.26
N ARG A 71 12.37 -5.62 -6.78
CA ARG A 71 13.25 -6.54 -6.06
C ARG A 71 14.37 -7.07 -6.94
N MET A 72 14.05 -7.55 -8.14
CA MET A 72 15.05 -8.13 -9.04
C MET A 72 16.02 -7.07 -9.57
N ARG A 73 15.56 -5.84 -9.84
CA ARG A 73 16.45 -4.72 -10.17
C ARG A 73 17.38 -4.36 -9.02
N ALA A 74 16.89 -4.39 -7.78
CA ALA A 74 17.74 -4.20 -6.60
C ALA A 74 18.77 -5.34 -6.44
N GLU A 75 18.45 -6.54 -6.92
CA GLU A 75 19.37 -7.69 -6.99
C GLU A 75 20.29 -7.64 -8.24
N GLY A 76 20.20 -6.60 -9.09
CA GLY A 76 21.04 -6.41 -10.27
C GLY A 76 20.59 -7.16 -11.52
N ALA A 77 19.37 -7.70 -11.55
CA ALA A 77 18.84 -8.41 -12.70
C ALA A 77 18.56 -7.47 -13.88
N GLU A 78 18.82 -7.95 -15.09
CA GLU A 78 18.48 -7.24 -16.33
C GLU A 78 17.04 -7.51 -16.77
N ASP A 79 16.49 -6.61 -17.59
CA ASP A 79 15.10 -6.69 -18.06
C ASP A 79 14.70 -8.04 -18.69
N PRO A 80 15.54 -8.73 -19.49
CA PRO A 80 15.21 -10.07 -20.00
C PRO A 80 15.04 -11.13 -18.90
N GLN A 81 15.88 -11.08 -17.86
CA GLN A 81 15.81 -12.01 -16.73
C GLN A 81 14.57 -11.75 -15.88
N ILE A 82 14.21 -10.46 -15.74
CA ILE A 82 13.00 -10.04 -15.05
C ILE A 82 11.76 -10.52 -15.81
N ASP A 83 11.74 -10.37 -17.14
CA ASP A 83 10.63 -10.84 -17.97
C ASP A 83 10.47 -12.36 -17.91
N GLU A 84 11.56 -13.13 -17.87
CA GLU A 84 11.50 -14.58 -17.68
C GLU A 84 10.90 -14.95 -16.31
N ALA A 85 11.29 -14.24 -15.25
CA ALA A 85 10.74 -14.46 -13.91
C ALA A 85 9.25 -14.08 -13.83
N LEU A 86 8.85 -12.99 -14.48
CA LEU A 86 7.44 -12.57 -14.58
C LEU A 86 6.62 -13.62 -15.34
N ALA A 87 7.12 -14.11 -16.48
CA ALA A 87 6.47 -15.17 -17.25
C ALA A 87 6.28 -16.45 -16.44
N LYS A 88 7.32 -16.90 -15.71
CA LYS A 88 7.25 -18.05 -14.78
C LYS A 88 6.18 -17.85 -13.69
N ALA A 89 6.02 -16.61 -13.22
CA ALA A 89 5.01 -16.25 -12.22
C ALA A 89 3.61 -16.00 -12.82
N LYS A 90 3.43 -16.15 -14.15
CA LYS A 90 2.20 -15.78 -14.89
C LYS A 90 1.79 -14.32 -14.66
N LEU A 91 2.78 -13.45 -14.58
CA LEU A 91 2.63 -12.02 -14.35
C LEU A 91 2.86 -11.22 -15.65
N PRO A 92 2.24 -10.03 -15.78
CA PRO A 92 2.50 -9.13 -16.90
C PRO A 92 3.98 -8.78 -17.05
N SER A 93 4.47 -8.70 -18.29
CA SER A 93 5.87 -8.36 -18.59
C SER A 93 6.22 -6.91 -18.20
N VAL A 94 7.51 -6.59 -18.13
CA VAL A 94 8.03 -5.24 -17.85
C VAL A 94 7.39 -4.20 -18.77
N VAL A 95 7.25 -4.50 -20.07
CA VAL A 95 6.62 -3.59 -21.05
C VAL A 95 5.13 -3.39 -20.76
N GLN A 96 4.40 -4.48 -20.47
CA GLN A 96 2.97 -4.40 -20.16
C GLN A 96 2.72 -3.63 -18.86
N VAL A 97 3.56 -3.86 -17.84
CA VAL A 97 3.57 -3.13 -16.58
C VAL A 97 3.87 -1.66 -16.83
N GLY A 98 4.90 -1.34 -17.64
CA GLY A 98 5.26 0.03 -17.99
C GLY A 98 4.10 0.79 -18.65
N ARG A 99 3.45 0.19 -19.65
CA ARG A 99 2.30 0.79 -20.34
C ARG A 99 1.12 1.05 -19.40
N ARG A 100 0.75 0.06 -18.58
CA ARG A 100 -0.34 0.20 -17.59
C ARG A 100 0.01 1.21 -16.51
N SER A 101 1.25 1.20 -16.05
CA SER A 101 1.73 2.13 -15.02
C SER A 101 1.69 3.56 -15.53
N PHE A 102 2.15 3.81 -16.76
CA PHE A 102 2.07 5.13 -17.38
C PHE A 102 0.63 5.65 -17.48
N LEU A 103 -0.30 4.82 -17.95
CA LEU A 103 -1.70 5.20 -18.11
C LEU A 103 -2.40 5.52 -16.78
N HIS A 104 -2.07 4.75 -15.73
CA HIS A 104 -2.73 4.85 -14.41
C HIS A 104 -1.90 5.60 -13.37
N TRP A 105 -0.73 6.11 -13.75
CA TRP A 105 0.14 6.89 -12.87
C TRP A 105 -0.54 8.19 -12.39
N PRO A 106 -1.20 9.00 -13.24
CA PRO A 106 -1.81 10.24 -12.79
C PRO A 106 -2.89 10.02 -11.72
N SER A 107 -3.74 9.01 -11.90
CA SER A 107 -4.77 8.65 -10.90
C SER A 107 -4.14 8.11 -9.62
N TRP A 108 -3.09 7.30 -9.72
CA TRP A 108 -2.36 6.81 -8.56
C TRP A 108 -1.68 7.94 -7.77
N TRP A 109 -1.02 8.86 -8.48
CA TRP A 109 -0.39 10.04 -7.89
C TRP A 109 -1.41 10.90 -7.15
N TRP A 110 -2.57 11.15 -7.76
CA TRP A 110 -3.65 11.92 -7.12
C TRP A 110 -4.17 11.24 -5.85
N LEU A 111 -4.36 9.92 -5.87
CA LEU A 111 -4.77 9.16 -4.68
C LEU A 111 -3.74 9.26 -3.55
N ASN A 112 -2.44 9.15 -3.86
CA ASN A 112 -1.36 9.30 -2.88
C ASN A 112 -1.32 10.73 -2.29
N ARG A 113 -1.48 11.75 -3.14
CA ARG A 113 -1.54 13.14 -2.69
C ARG A 113 -2.73 13.36 -1.76
N ARG A 114 -3.90 12.82 -2.10
CA ARG A 114 -5.13 12.94 -1.30
C ARG A 114 -5.02 12.20 0.02
N GLU A 115 -4.42 11.01 0.03
CA GLU A 115 -4.13 10.26 1.25
C GLU A 115 -3.23 11.09 2.20
N ARG A 116 -2.11 11.63 1.69
CA ARG A 116 -1.20 12.48 2.47
C ARG A 116 -1.90 13.69 3.08
N ALA A 117 -2.71 14.40 2.29
CA ALA A 117 -3.45 15.56 2.75
C ALA A 117 -4.46 15.21 3.86
N LEU A 118 -5.17 14.09 3.74
CA LEU A 118 -6.14 13.64 4.74
C LEU A 118 -5.45 13.19 6.03
N ARG A 119 -4.32 12.48 5.94
CA ARG A 119 -3.50 12.12 7.11
C ARG A 119 -2.99 13.35 7.85
N ALA A 120 -2.45 14.33 7.11
CA ALA A 120 -1.98 15.59 7.69
C ALA A 120 -3.13 16.37 8.36
N LYS A 121 -4.33 16.35 7.77
CA LYS A 121 -5.50 16.99 8.36
C LYS A 121 -5.94 16.31 9.66
N ILE A 122 -5.93 14.98 9.72
CA ILE A 122 -6.23 14.25 10.98
C ILE A 122 -5.18 14.59 12.04
N ALA A 123 -3.90 14.61 11.67
CA ALA A 123 -2.81 14.96 12.60
C ALA A 123 -3.02 16.35 13.22
N ARG A 124 -3.30 17.38 12.40
CA ARG A 124 -3.61 18.73 12.90
C ARG A 124 -4.80 18.76 13.85
N LEU A 125 -5.90 18.08 13.49
CA LEU A 125 -7.09 18.00 14.37
C LEU A 125 -6.81 17.30 15.70
N MET A 126 -5.82 16.41 15.75
CA MET A 126 -5.33 15.78 16.98
C MET A 126 -4.32 16.63 17.77
N GLU A 127 -3.79 17.71 17.19
CA GLU A 127 -2.95 18.69 17.89
C GLU A 127 -3.78 19.87 18.43
N GLU A 128 -4.93 20.14 17.81
CA GLU A 128 -5.83 21.27 18.12
C GLU A 128 -6.83 21.01 19.25
N GLY A 129 -6.81 19.85 19.93
CA GLY A 129 -7.78 19.49 20.98
C GLY A 129 -7.11 19.11 22.29
#